data_AF-A0A2E0HFG9-F1
#
_entry.id   AF-A0A2E0HFG9-F1
#
_cell.length_a   1.000
_cell.length_b   1.000
_cell.length_c   1.000
_cell.angle_alpha   90.00
_cell.angle_beta   90.00
_cell.angle_gamma   90.00
#
_symmetry.space_group_name_H-M   'P 1'
#
loop_
_entity.id
_entity.type
_entity.pdbx_description
1 polymer ?
#
loop_
_entity_poly.entity_id
_entity_poly.type
_entity_poly.pdbx_seq_one_letter_code
_entity_poly.pdbx_strand_id
1 'polypeptide(L)'
;MSSLRNAVQLICYPNRMGSNLHDLYVTLERHLSDAVGGVHILPFYPSNADGGFSPLTHEEVDPAFGDWKDIEKISAKYDLCVDLTVNHISDESMEFRDFVEKGFASEYADLFVHVEAFGEITPDDLAKIHIRKEKEPFRRVTFADGSTASVWCTFTERQIDLNYQSEQTYRLMERYIRFLTERGVKLFRLDAFGYTTKKIGTSCFLVEPDVYRLLEWINDVAFKYGAECLPEVHDHTSYQYAISRRNMHPYGFALPPLLLYSLLDANSVYLKNWLRMCPRNMITVLDTHDGICIPDVEGVLPDDKIKDLIDNIDSRSADPILRRSAANVHSVGAIYQLTCTFYDAMMQNDDAYIAARAIQFFAPGIPQVYYVGLLAGKNDRELMNTTGELRDINRKFYTLEEVDAAMEQPVVQRLLKLMRFRTNYPAFQGRFELNYSNDSSVAMAWRHGEHYCYLFVDLNFNTANISYIDESDGTKRSFQC
;
A
#
# COMPACT_ATOMS: atom_id res chain seq x y z
N MET A 1 14.61 -0.87 -18.11
CA MET A 1 14.88 0.07 -16.99
C MET A 1 13.54 0.61 -16.55
N SER A 2 13.32 0.80 -15.25
CA SER A 2 12.04 1.30 -14.70
C SER A 2 11.71 2.68 -15.27
N SER A 3 10.42 2.95 -15.50
CA SER A 3 9.90 4.24 -15.95
C SER A 3 9.67 5.22 -14.79
N LEU A 4 9.78 4.74 -13.55
CA LEU A 4 9.59 5.51 -12.32
C LEU A 4 10.87 6.23 -11.91
N ARG A 5 10.73 7.48 -11.48
CA ARG A 5 11.80 8.20 -10.78
C ARG A 5 12.04 7.54 -9.43
N ASN A 6 13.31 7.28 -9.13
CA ASN A 6 13.74 6.87 -7.80
C ASN A 6 13.79 8.07 -6.84
N ALA A 7 12.61 8.62 -6.55
CA ALA A 7 12.34 9.79 -5.72
C ALA A 7 11.28 9.46 -4.67
N VAL A 8 11.14 10.30 -3.64
CA VAL A 8 10.05 10.12 -2.66
C VAL A 8 8.71 10.26 -3.35
N GLN A 9 7.74 9.42 -2.98
CA GLN A 9 6.37 9.48 -3.44
C GLN A 9 5.42 9.79 -2.27
N LEU A 10 4.34 10.51 -2.51
CA LEU A 10 3.26 10.75 -1.54
C LEU A 10 2.16 9.70 -1.70
N ILE A 11 1.64 9.11 -0.62
CA ILE A 11 0.35 8.38 -0.63
C ILE A 11 -0.72 9.28 -0.01
N CYS A 12 -1.82 9.52 -0.72
CA CYS A 12 -2.90 10.38 -0.24
C CYS A 12 -4.27 9.97 -0.79
N TYR A 13 -5.31 10.33 -0.06
CA TYR A 13 -6.67 10.32 -0.59
C TYR A 13 -6.91 11.55 -1.48
N PRO A 14 -7.83 11.48 -2.45
CA PRO A 14 -8.15 12.61 -3.32
C PRO A 14 -8.72 13.82 -2.56
N ASN A 15 -9.19 13.67 -1.32
CA ASN A 15 -9.96 14.66 -0.58
C ASN A 15 -9.59 14.78 0.92
N ARG A 16 -8.36 14.41 1.31
CA ARG A 16 -7.93 14.49 2.73
C ARG A 16 -6.76 15.44 2.99
N MET A 17 -6.27 16.11 1.94
CA MET A 17 -5.35 17.24 2.02
C MET A 17 -6.00 18.43 1.30
N GLY A 18 -7.00 19.03 1.95
CA GLY A 18 -8.05 19.82 1.30
C GLY A 18 -9.26 18.97 0.96
N SER A 19 -10.11 19.42 0.04
CA SER A 19 -11.44 18.84 -0.18
C SER A 19 -11.57 17.99 -1.45
N ASN A 20 -10.62 18.07 -2.38
CA ASN A 20 -10.71 17.46 -3.72
C ASN A 20 -9.34 17.43 -4.43
N LEU A 21 -9.31 16.90 -5.66
CA LEU A 21 -8.09 16.76 -6.47
C LEU A 21 -7.44 18.10 -6.81
N HIS A 22 -8.22 19.17 -6.93
CA HIS A 22 -7.68 20.51 -7.15
C HIS A 22 -6.88 21.00 -5.94
N ASP A 23 -7.43 20.86 -4.74
CA ASP A 23 -6.75 21.23 -3.49
C ASP A 23 -5.50 20.37 -3.25
N LEU A 24 -5.56 19.07 -3.61
CA LEU A 24 -4.40 18.20 -3.59
C LEU A 24 -3.30 18.71 -4.52
N TYR A 25 -3.63 19.09 -5.76
CA TYR A 25 -2.67 19.68 -6.70
C TYR A 25 -2.07 20.99 -6.15
N VAL A 26 -2.89 21.87 -5.56
CA VAL A 26 -2.41 23.11 -4.92
C VAL A 26 -1.43 22.80 -3.79
N THR A 27 -1.72 21.80 -2.96
CA THR A 27 -0.85 21.36 -1.87
C THR A 27 0.48 20.83 -2.38
N LEU A 28 0.44 19.97 -3.40
CA LEU A 28 1.65 19.41 -4.04
C LEU A 28 2.56 20.52 -4.57
N GLU A 29 2.00 21.47 -5.31
CA GLU A 29 2.76 22.56 -5.92
C GLU A 29 3.35 23.52 -4.89
N ARG A 30 2.55 23.88 -3.87
CA ARG A 30 2.93 24.84 -2.85
C ARG A 30 4.04 24.30 -1.94
N HIS A 31 3.95 23.03 -1.55
CA HIS A 31 4.77 22.50 -0.45
C HIS A 31 5.74 21.38 -0.84
N LEU A 32 5.47 20.65 -1.92
CA LEU A 32 6.11 19.35 -2.17
C LEU A 32 6.78 19.23 -3.55
N SER A 33 6.73 20.28 -4.38
CA SER A 33 7.21 20.25 -5.78
C SER A 33 8.68 19.87 -5.95
N ASP A 34 9.52 20.11 -4.94
CA ASP A 34 10.94 19.72 -4.90
C ASP A 34 11.25 18.51 -3.99
N ALA A 35 10.25 18.03 -3.25
CA ALA A 35 10.38 16.97 -2.25
C ALA A 35 9.89 15.61 -2.76
N VAL A 36 8.93 15.58 -3.69
CA VAL A 36 8.35 14.33 -4.23
C VAL A 36 8.47 14.25 -5.75
N GLY A 37 8.73 13.04 -6.25
CA GLY A 37 8.71 12.72 -7.68
C GLY A 37 7.49 11.93 -8.13
N GLY A 38 6.64 11.46 -7.21
CA GLY A 38 5.43 10.71 -7.55
C GLY A 38 4.34 10.84 -6.51
N VAL A 39 3.13 10.45 -6.90
CA VAL A 39 1.94 10.49 -6.05
C VAL A 39 1.13 9.22 -6.28
N HIS A 40 0.88 8.48 -5.21
CA HIS A 40 -0.15 7.46 -5.14
C HIS A 40 -1.45 8.11 -4.65
N ILE A 41 -2.38 8.30 -5.57
CA ILE A 41 -3.74 8.73 -5.25
C ILE A 41 -4.55 7.47 -4.99
N LEU A 42 -4.99 7.30 -3.74
CA LEU A 42 -5.93 6.24 -3.34
C LEU A 42 -7.23 6.34 -4.14
N PRO A 43 -8.07 5.29 -4.18
CA PRO A 43 -9.13 5.20 -5.19
C PRO A 43 -9.99 6.47 -5.26
N PHE A 44 -10.02 7.09 -6.44
CA PHE A 44 -10.76 8.31 -6.74
C PHE A 44 -11.92 8.06 -7.72
N TYR A 45 -12.22 6.78 -7.95
CA TYR A 45 -13.30 6.35 -8.83
C TYR A 45 -14.65 6.40 -8.09
N PRO A 46 -15.78 6.49 -8.81
CA PRO A 46 -17.09 6.28 -8.20
C PRO A 46 -17.13 4.91 -7.51
N SER A 47 -17.52 4.90 -6.24
CA SER A 47 -17.54 3.68 -5.41
C SER A 47 -18.70 3.71 -4.43
N ASN A 48 -19.26 2.52 -4.13
CA ASN A 48 -20.39 2.38 -3.21
C ASN A 48 -20.02 1.73 -1.86
N ALA A 49 -18.74 1.42 -1.63
CA ALA A 49 -18.26 0.83 -0.38
C ALA A 49 -16.74 1.03 -0.17
N ASP A 50 -16.29 0.65 1.03
CA ASP A 50 -14.89 0.40 1.38
C ASP A 50 -13.92 1.54 1.02
N GLY A 51 -14.31 2.80 1.27
CA GLY A 51 -13.44 3.95 1.07
C GLY A 51 -12.89 4.13 -0.35
N GLY A 52 -13.58 3.59 -1.36
CA GLY A 52 -13.16 3.65 -2.76
C GLY A 52 -12.78 2.29 -3.38
N PHE A 53 -12.62 1.24 -2.57
CA PHE A 53 -12.25 -0.11 -3.01
C PHE A 53 -13.43 -0.97 -3.50
N SER A 54 -14.57 -0.36 -3.84
CA SER A 54 -15.68 -1.01 -4.55
C SER A 54 -16.03 -0.19 -5.79
N PRO A 55 -15.09 -0.07 -6.77
CA PRO A 55 -15.26 0.82 -7.90
C PRO A 55 -16.40 0.34 -8.81
N LEU A 56 -17.23 1.28 -9.25
CA LEU A 56 -18.22 1.05 -10.30
C LEU A 56 -17.54 0.88 -11.66
N THR A 57 -16.48 1.65 -11.90
CA THR A 57 -15.62 1.61 -13.07
C THR A 57 -14.28 2.26 -12.73
N HIS A 58 -13.21 1.89 -13.43
CA HIS A 58 -11.91 2.58 -13.36
C HIS A 58 -11.76 3.68 -14.42
N GLU A 59 -12.79 3.88 -15.26
CA GLU A 59 -12.74 4.82 -16.39
C GLU A 59 -13.29 6.22 -16.05
N GLU A 60 -13.82 6.41 -14.85
CA GLU A 60 -14.41 7.66 -14.39
C GLU A 60 -13.75 8.14 -13.09
N VAL A 61 -13.66 9.46 -12.92
CA VAL A 61 -13.33 10.09 -11.64
C VAL A 61 -14.64 10.39 -10.93
N ASP A 62 -14.72 10.12 -9.62
CA ASP A 62 -15.90 10.49 -8.83
C ASP A 62 -16.08 12.02 -8.90
N PRO A 63 -17.26 12.51 -9.33
CA PRO A 63 -17.52 13.95 -9.41
C PRO A 63 -17.36 14.70 -8.08
N ALA A 64 -17.43 13.99 -6.94
CA ALA A 64 -17.14 14.57 -5.63
C ALA A 64 -15.66 14.97 -5.47
N PHE A 65 -14.75 14.35 -6.23
CA PHE A 65 -13.31 14.60 -6.16
C PHE A 65 -12.77 15.45 -7.31
N GLY A 66 -13.45 15.49 -8.46
CA GLY A 66 -13.05 16.29 -9.62
C GLY A 66 -13.29 15.58 -10.93
N ASP A 67 -12.39 15.79 -11.90
CA ASP A 67 -12.42 15.14 -13.21
C ASP A 67 -11.04 14.64 -13.66
N TRP A 68 -10.98 13.99 -14.83
CA TRP A 68 -9.72 13.51 -15.40
C TRP A 68 -8.70 14.61 -15.69
N LYS A 69 -9.12 15.87 -15.91
CA LYS A 69 -8.16 16.96 -16.14
C LYS A 69 -7.38 17.27 -14.86
N ASP A 70 -7.98 17.09 -13.69
CA ASP A 70 -7.27 17.27 -12.42
C ASP A 70 -6.23 16.17 -12.20
N ILE A 71 -6.55 14.92 -12.54
CA ILE A 71 -5.58 13.81 -12.53
C ILE A 71 -4.46 14.04 -13.55
N GLU A 72 -4.79 14.45 -14.78
CA GLU A 72 -3.82 14.72 -15.84
C GLU A 72 -2.87 15.86 -15.48
N LYS A 73 -3.33 16.91 -14.77
CA LYS A 73 -2.45 17.96 -14.23
C LYS A 73 -1.41 17.39 -13.26
N ILE A 74 -1.80 16.45 -12.40
CA ILE A 74 -0.89 15.79 -11.46
C ILE A 74 0.09 14.87 -12.22
N SER A 75 -0.43 13.99 -13.08
CA SER A 75 0.39 13.02 -13.81
C SER A 75 1.40 13.66 -14.78
N ALA A 76 1.12 14.88 -15.27
CA ALA A 76 2.05 15.63 -16.11
C ALA A 76 3.36 16.01 -15.40
N LYS A 77 3.36 16.03 -14.05
CA LYS A 77 4.52 16.44 -13.24
C LYS A 77 5.04 15.33 -12.33
N TYR A 78 4.16 14.48 -11.84
CA TYR A 78 4.45 13.44 -10.86
C TYR A 78 4.21 12.06 -11.45
N ASP A 79 5.05 11.08 -11.09
CA ASP A 79 4.81 9.70 -11.48
C ASP A 79 3.58 9.21 -10.72
N LEU A 80 2.49 8.99 -11.45
CA LEU A 80 1.20 8.69 -10.89
C LEU A 80 1.06 7.18 -10.62
N CYS A 81 0.78 6.86 -9.36
CA CYS A 81 0.37 5.54 -8.90
C CYS A 81 -1.13 5.56 -8.58
N VAL A 82 -1.86 4.54 -9.02
CA VAL A 82 -3.28 4.38 -8.71
C VAL A 82 -3.59 2.94 -8.35
N ASP A 83 -4.66 2.75 -7.59
CA ASP A 83 -5.21 1.43 -7.33
C ASP A 83 -5.93 0.87 -8.56
N LEU A 84 -5.63 -0.38 -8.87
CA LEU A 84 -6.39 -1.21 -9.80
C LEU A 84 -6.96 -2.39 -9.00
N THR A 85 -8.28 -2.35 -8.78
CA THR A 85 -9.00 -3.41 -8.09
C THR A 85 -9.21 -4.57 -9.06
N VAL A 86 -8.31 -5.55 -9.00
CA VAL A 86 -8.31 -6.66 -9.97
C VAL A 86 -9.25 -7.80 -9.55
N ASN A 87 -9.62 -7.90 -8.28
CA ASN A 87 -10.42 -9.03 -7.79
C ASN A 87 -11.91 -8.88 -8.05
N HIS A 88 -12.46 -7.67 -7.99
CA HIS A 88 -13.90 -7.44 -7.91
C HIS A 88 -14.30 -6.05 -8.42
N ILE A 89 -15.58 -5.88 -8.72
CA ILE A 89 -16.22 -4.58 -9.04
C ILE A 89 -17.50 -4.40 -8.21
N SER A 90 -18.01 -3.18 -8.16
CA SER A 90 -19.25 -2.85 -7.46
C SER A 90 -20.47 -3.60 -8.05
N ASP A 91 -21.42 -3.96 -7.19
CA ASP A 91 -22.76 -4.40 -7.57
C ASP A 91 -23.62 -3.28 -8.20
N GLU A 92 -23.12 -2.06 -8.22
CA GLU A 92 -23.70 -0.92 -8.93
C GLU A 92 -23.01 -0.64 -10.28
N SER A 93 -22.01 -1.44 -10.66
CA SER A 93 -21.41 -1.40 -12.00
C SER A 93 -22.44 -1.66 -13.09
N MET A 94 -22.19 -1.11 -14.27
CA MET A 94 -23.06 -1.31 -15.44
C MET A 94 -23.14 -2.80 -15.80
N GLU A 95 -22.00 -3.49 -15.73
CA GLU A 95 -21.86 -4.92 -16.01
C GLU A 95 -22.73 -5.77 -15.07
N PHE A 96 -22.69 -5.50 -13.75
CA PHE A 96 -23.47 -6.30 -12.79
C PHE A 96 -24.96 -5.96 -12.85
N ARG A 97 -25.33 -4.70 -13.05
CA ARG A 97 -26.74 -4.30 -13.22
C ARG A 97 -27.36 -4.94 -14.48
N ASP A 98 -26.62 -4.99 -15.58
CA ASP A 98 -27.06 -5.67 -16.79
C ASP A 98 -27.22 -7.19 -16.57
N PHE A 99 -26.30 -7.81 -15.83
CA PHE A 99 -26.42 -9.21 -15.42
C PHE A 99 -27.65 -9.47 -14.53
N VAL A 100 -27.94 -8.59 -13.57
CA VAL A 100 -29.15 -8.68 -12.73
C VAL A 100 -30.43 -8.56 -13.59
N GLU A 101 -30.44 -7.66 -14.56
CA GLU A 101 -31.61 -7.42 -15.42
C GLU A 101 -31.85 -8.56 -16.41
N LYS A 102 -30.80 -9.09 -17.05
CA LYS A 102 -30.92 -10.07 -18.16
C LYS A 102 -30.59 -11.50 -17.75
N GLY A 103 -30.12 -11.74 -16.54
CA GLY A 103 -29.61 -13.04 -16.09
C GLY A 103 -28.49 -13.56 -17.00
N PHE A 104 -28.47 -14.87 -17.25
CA PHE A 104 -27.48 -15.51 -18.13
C PHE A 104 -27.59 -15.14 -19.62
N ALA A 105 -28.59 -14.34 -20.02
CA ALA A 105 -28.64 -13.74 -21.36
C ALA A 105 -27.84 -12.43 -21.46
N SER A 106 -27.37 -11.88 -20.33
CA SER A 106 -26.45 -10.74 -20.32
C SER A 106 -25.12 -11.13 -20.97
N GLU A 107 -24.56 -10.22 -21.77
CA GLU A 107 -23.20 -10.40 -22.31
C GLU A 107 -22.15 -10.43 -21.18
N TYR A 108 -22.44 -9.83 -20.04
CA TYR A 108 -21.55 -9.73 -18.88
C TYR A 108 -21.65 -10.90 -17.91
N ALA A 109 -22.54 -11.88 -18.15
CA ALA A 109 -22.76 -12.99 -17.22
C ALA A 109 -21.47 -13.74 -16.87
N ASP A 110 -20.57 -13.92 -17.85
CA ASP A 110 -19.30 -14.63 -17.64
C ASP A 110 -18.23 -13.79 -16.90
N LEU A 111 -18.45 -12.49 -16.66
CA LEU A 111 -17.53 -11.68 -15.86
C LEU A 111 -17.53 -12.08 -14.38
N PHE A 112 -18.60 -12.71 -13.88
CA PHE A 112 -18.76 -12.99 -12.46
C PHE A 112 -18.53 -14.47 -12.15
N VAL A 113 -17.99 -14.74 -10.96
CA VAL A 113 -17.77 -16.11 -10.50
C VAL A 113 -19.09 -16.70 -9.98
N HIS A 114 -19.68 -17.62 -10.73
CA HIS A 114 -20.89 -18.37 -10.34
C HIS A 114 -20.53 -19.51 -9.40
N VAL A 115 -21.13 -19.54 -8.20
CA VAL A 115 -20.83 -20.54 -7.18
C VAL A 115 -21.26 -21.93 -7.64
N GLU A 116 -22.38 -22.02 -8.35
CA GLU A 116 -22.92 -23.27 -8.88
C GLU A 116 -21.96 -23.98 -9.85
N ALA A 117 -21.02 -23.25 -10.47
CA ALA A 117 -20.02 -23.82 -11.39
C ALA A 117 -19.01 -24.75 -10.67
N PHE A 118 -18.88 -24.65 -9.35
CA PHE A 118 -18.00 -25.51 -8.56
C PHE A 118 -18.65 -26.81 -8.09
N GLY A 119 -19.94 -27.03 -8.37
CA GLY A 119 -20.70 -28.15 -7.81
C GLY A 119 -21.01 -27.97 -6.33
N GLU A 120 -21.25 -29.08 -5.62
CA GLU A 120 -21.51 -29.05 -4.18
C GLU A 120 -20.23 -28.69 -3.41
N ILE A 121 -20.26 -27.58 -2.66
CA ILE A 121 -19.18 -27.15 -1.78
C ILE A 121 -19.46 -27.69 -0.38
N THR A 122 -18.64 -28.63 0.08
CA THR A 122 -18.83 -29.25 1.40
C THR A 122 -18.44 -28.30 2.54
N PRO A 123 -18.89 -28.53 3.79
CA PRO A 123 -18.40 -27.78 4.95
C PRO A 123 -16.88 -27.83 5.12
N ASP A 124 -16.24 -28.95 4.78
CA ASP A 124 -14.78 -29.11 4.83
C ASP A 124 -14.08 -28.27 3.76
N ASP A 125 -14.70 -28.07 2.61
CA ASP A 125 -14.17 -27.17 1.58
C ASP A 125 -14.35 -25.70 1.97
N LEU A 126 -15.52 -25.33 2.50
CA LEU A 126 -15.77 -23.99 3.04
C LEU A 126 -14.77 -23.62 4.15
N ALA A 127 -14.44 -24.55 5.04
CA ALA A 127 -13.50 -24.32 6.14
C ALA A 127 -12.06 -24.05 5.67
N LYS A 128 -11.69 -24.52 4.47
CA LYS A 128 -10.36 -24.25 3.89
C LYS A 128 -10.27 -22.85 3.30
N ILE A 129 -11.38 -22.32 2.76
CA ILE A 129 -11.39 -21.01 2.11
C ILE A 129 -11.00 -19.93 3.11
N HIS A 130 -10.14 -19.01 2.67
CA HIS A 130 -9.73 -17.85 3.45
C HIS A 130 -10.84 -16.80 3.47
N ILE A 131 -11.77 -16.94 4.41
CA ILE A 131 -12.94 -16.07 4.54
C ILE A 131 -12.57 -14.81 5.35
N ARG A 132 -12.90 -13.62 4.81
CA ARG A 132 -12.64 -12.30 5.42
C ARG A 132 -13.86 -11.68 6.13
N LYS A 133 -15.03 -12.31 6.07
CA LYS A 133 -16.30 -11.83 6.64
C LYS A 133 -16.98 -12.90 7.50
N GLU A 134 -18.05 -12.55 8.23
CA GLU A 134 -18.74 -13.49 9.13
C GLU A 134 -19.55 -14.58 8.42
N LYS A 135 -19.83 -14.39 7.13
CA LYS A 135 -20.59 -15.31 6.28
C LYS A 135 -19.70 -15.94 5.20
N GLU A 136 -20.21 -17.00 4.59
CA GLU A 136 -19.65 -17.54 3.35
C GLU A 136 -19.45 -16.44 2.28
N PRO A 137 -18.42 -16.54 1.42
CA PRO A 137 -18.07 -15.52 0.45
C PRO A 137 -19.00 -15.52 -0.77
N PHE A 138 -20.29 -15.75 -0.57
CA PHE A 138 -21.30 -15.87 -1.63
C PHE A 138 -22.46 -14.90 -1.39
N ARG A 139 -23.11 -14.50 -2.48
CA ARG A 139 -24.36 -13.73 -2.49
C ARG A 139 -25.34 -14.37 -3.45
N ARG A 140 -26.56 -14.64 -2.98
CA ARG A 140 -27.67 -15.02 -3.86
C ARG A 140 -28.21 -13.77 -4.56
N VAL A 141 -28.38 -13.86 -5.87
CA VAL A 141 -28.91 -12.83 -6.77
C VAL A 141 -30.24 -13.32 -7.33
N THR A 142 -31.23 -12.43 -7.37
CA THR A 142 -32.51 -12.67 -8.05
C THR A 142 -32.54 -11.83 -9.31
N PHE A 143 -32.76 -12.47 -10.45
CA PHE A 143 -32.84 -11.82 -11.76
C PHE A 143 -34.24 -11.25 -12.03
N ALA A 144 -34.38 -10.39 -13.05
CA ALA A 144 -35.66 -9.79 -13.41
C ALA A 144 -36.75 -10.81 -13.81
N ASP A 145 -36.35 -11.98 -14.34
CA ASP A 145 -37.26 -13.08 -14.68
C ASP A 145 -37.69 -13.93 -13.47
N GLY A 146 -37.19 -13.61 -12.27
CA GLY A 146 -37.48 -14.29 -11.01
C GLY A 146 -36.62 -15.52 -10.74
N SER A 147 -35.75 -15.93 -11.69
CA SER A 147 -34.75 -16.97 -11.44
C SER A 147 -33.64 -16.45 -10.52
N THR A 148 -32.86 -17.36 -9.93
CA THR A 148 -31.80 -17.01 -8.98
C THR A 148 -30.50 -17.74 -9.29
N ALA A 149 -29.37 -17.09 -9.04
CA ALA A 149 -28.03 -17.70 -9.03
C ALA A 149 -27.22 -17.15 -7.86
N SER A 150 -26.06 -17.73 -7.59
CA SER A 150 -25.18 -17.29 -6.50
C SER A 150 -23.84 -16.86 -7.06
N VAL A 151 -23.39 -15.67 -6.69
CA VAL A 151 -22.11 -15.11 -7.12
C VAL A 151 -21.12 -15.03 -5.97
N TRP A 152 -19.83 -15.10 -6.28
CA TRP A 152 -18.77 -14.93 -5.29
C TRP A 152 -18.60 -13.45 -4.92
N CYS A 153 -18.45 -13.17 -3.63
CA CYS A 153 -18.18 -11.85 -3.05
C CYS A 153 -17.29 -12.00 -1.80
N THR A 154 -15.98 -11.93 -2.01
CA THR A 154 -14.94 -12.22 -1.00
C THR A 154 -15.02 -11.28 0.21
N PHE A 155 -15.29 -10.00 -0.03
CA PHE A 155 -15.24 -8.93 0.97
C PHE A 155 -16.63 -8.55 1.47
N THR A 156 -17.30 -7.57 0.85
CA THR A 156 -18.69 -7.23 1.14
C THR A 156 -19.63 -7.82 0.10
N GLU A 157 -20.93 -7.90 0.41
CA GLU A 157 -21.94 -8.34 -0.58
C GLU A 157 -22.08 -7.35 -1.76
N ARG A 158 -21.50 -6.14 -1.66
CA ARG A 158 -21.47 -5.13 -2.73
C ARG A 158 -20.26 -5.28 -3.68
N GLN A 159 -19.28 -6.09 -3.31
CA GLN A 159 -18.06 -6.32 -4.08
C GLN A 159 -18.16 -7.69 -4.75
N ILE A 160 -18.45 -7.71 -6.06
CA ILE A 160 -18.69 -8.93 -6.82
C ILE A 160 -17.39 -9.36 -7.51
N ASP A 161 -16.94 -10.57 -7.21
CA ASP A 161 -15.66 -11.08 -7.69
C ASP A 161 -15.69 -11.40 -9.19
N LEU A 162 -14.61 -10.98 -9.87
CA LEU A 162 -14.39 -11.20 -11.28
C LEU A 162 -13.89 -12.62 -11.56
N ASN A 163 -14.32 -13.17 -12.69
CA ASN A 163 -14.01 -14.53 -13.13
C ASN A 163 -12.85 -14.55 -14.13
N TYR A 164 -11.65 -14.87 -13.66
CA TYR A 164 -10.45 -15.02 -14.50
C TYR A 164 -10.36 -16.33 -15.30
N GLN A 165 -11.43 -17.13 -15.33
CA GLN A 165 -11.60 -18.19 -16.33
C GLN A 165 -12.29 -17.66 -17.60
N SER A 166 -12.89 -16.46 -17.55
CA SER A 166 -13.53 -15.81 -18.69
C SER A 166 -12.58 -14.86 -19.40
N GLU A 167 -12.53 -14.95 -20.73
CA GLU A 167 -11.77 -14.02 -21.58
C GLU A 167 -12.30 -12.58 -21.45
N GLN A 168 -13.56 -12.39 -21.08
CA GLN A 168 -14.15 -11.07 -20.89
C GLN A 168 -13.48 -10.30 -19.75
N THR A 169 -13.11 -10.97 -18.67
CA THR A 169 -12.41 -10.36 -17.54
C THR A 169 -11.04 -9.84 -17.95
N TYR A 170 -10.30 -10.61 -18.76
CA TYR A 170 -9.01 -10.17 -19.31
C TYR A 170 -9.18 -8.96 -20.23
N ARG A 171 -10.21 -8.93 -21.08
CA ARG A 171 -10.52 -7.78 -21.94
C ARG A 171 -10.91 -6.53 -21.14
N LEU A 172 -11.69 -6.70 -20.08
CA LEU A 172 -12.08 -5.60 -19.17
C LEU A 172 -10.85 -5.02 -18.46
N MET A 173 -10.01 -5.88 -17.88
CA MET A 173 -8.79 -5.45 -17.19
C MET A 173 -7.79 -4.80 -18.15
N GLU A 174 -7.60 -5.33 -19.36
CA GLU A 174 -6.77 -4.68 -20.37
C GLU A 174 -7.33 -3.31 -20.78
N ARG A 175 -8.66 -3.17 -20.91
CA ARG A 175 -9.32 -1.89 -21.19
C ARG A 175 -9.00 -0.87 -20.10
N TYR A 176 -9.14 -1.24 -18.83
CA TYR A 176 -8.84 -0.36 -17.69
C TYR A 176 -7.36 0.02 -17.63
N ILE A 177 -6.45 -0.96 -17.77
CA ILE A 177 -5.01 -0.69 -17.77
C ILE A 177 -4.65 0.29 -18.90
N ARG A 178 -5.10 0.02 -20.13
CA ARG A 178 -4.86 0.93 -21.27
C ARG A 178 -5.42 2.32 -21.00
N PHE A 179 -6.68 2.42 -20.59
CA PHE A 179 -7.35 3.69 -20.35
C PHE A 179 -6.62 4.56 -19.31
N LEU A 180 -6.18 3.94 -18.21
CA LEU A 180 -5.48 4.61 -17.12
C LEU A 180 -4.06 5.03 -17.54
N THR A 181 -3.32 4.18 -18.25
CA THR A 181 -1.99 4.53 -18.78
C THR A 181 -2.03 5.66 -19.81
N GLU A 182 -3.06 5.72 -20.67
CA GLU A 182 -3.29 6.83 -21.61
C GLU A 182 -3.46 8.19 -20.90
N ARG A 183 -3.78 8.17 -19.60
CA ARG A 183 -3.93 9.34 -18.72
C ARG A 183 -2.73 9.58 -17.79
N GLY A 184 -1.59 8.94 -18.09
CA GLY A 184 -0.32 9.20 -17.41
C GLY A 184 -0.06 8.36 -16.15
N VAL A 185 -0.89 7.34 -15.87
CA VAL A 185 -0.58 6.37 -14.81
C VAL A 185 0.67 5.56 -15.18
N LYS A 186 1.63 5.48 -14.24
CA LYS A 186 2.90 4.75 -14.41
C LYS A 186 3.05 3.55 -13.49
N LEU A 187 2.26 3.46 -12.42
CA LEU A 187 2.31 2.38 -11.45
C LEU A 187 0.91 1.96 -11.04
N PHE A 188 0.61 0.67 -11.14
CA PHE A 188 -0.65 0.10 -10.65
C PHE A 188 -0.42 -0.63 -9.33
N ARG A 189 -1.02 -0.13 -8.24
CA ARG A 189 -1.18 -0.92 -7.02
C ARG A 189 -2.27 -1.96 -7.28
N LEU A 190 -1.90 -3.24 -7.30
CA LEU A 190 -2.87 -4.32 -7.56
C LEU A 190 -3.53 -4.72 -6.25
N ASP A 191 -4.72 -4.20 -6.03
CA ASP A 191 -5.49 -4.42 -4.82
C ASP A 191 -6.14 -5.82 -4.82
N ALA A 192 -6.07 -6.50 -3.68
CA ALA A 192 -6.71 -7.79 -3.44
C ALA A 192 -6.35 -8.90 -4.46
N PHE A 193 -5.21 -8.81 -5.14
CA PHE A 193 -4.85 -9.77 -6.20
C PHE A 193 -4.79 -11.22 -5.70
N GLY A 194 -4.48 -11.42 -4.40
CA GLY A 194 -4.40 -12.75 -3.80
C GLY A 194 -5.69 -13.55 -3.87
N TYR A 195 -6.85 -12.92 -4.06
CA TYR A 195 -8.17 -13.58 -4.12
C TYR A 195 -8.65 -13.87 -5.53
N THR A 196 -7.90 -13.47 -6.55
CA THR A 196 -8.32 -13.59 -7.97
C THR A 196 -8.54 -15.04 -8.41
N THR A 197 -7.86 -16.01 -7.78
CA THR A 197 -7.94 -17.44 -8.12
C THR A 197 -8.83 -18.20 -7.16
N LYS A 198 -9.95 -18.74 -7.67
CA LYS A 198 -10.92 -19.53 -6.89
C LYS A 198 -10.76 -21.01 -7.22
N LYS A 199 -10.40 -21.83 -6.23
CA LYS A 199 -10.23 -23.28 -6.38
C LYS A 199 -10.69 -24.01 -5.13
N ILE A 200 -11.85 -24.67 -5.22
CA ILE A 200 -12.41 -25.47 -4.12
C ILE A 200 -11.41 -26.55 -3.68
N GLY A 201 -11.34 -26.78 -2.38
CA GLY A 201 -10.34 -27.63 -1.74
C GLY A 201 -9.01 -26.92 -1.40
N THR A 202 -8.88 -25.63 -1.70
CA THR A 202 -7.73 -24.78 -1.32
C THR A 202 -8.18 -23.59 -0.46
N SER A 203 -7.25 -22.71 -0.08
CA SER A 203 -7.56 -21.44 0.60
C SER A 203 -8.28 -20.41 -0.28
N CYS A 204 -8.27 -20.56 -1.61
CA CYS A 204 -8.67 -19.50 -2.55
C CYS A 204 -7.94 -18.17 -2.32
N PHE A 205 -6.77 -18.20 -1.66
CA PHE A 205 -5.91 -17.06 -1.39
C PHE A 205 -4.48 -17.44 -1.76
N LEU A 206 -3.87 -16.67 -2.67
CA LEU A 206 -2.52 -16.90 -3.21
C LEU A 206 -2.34 -18.33 -3.75
N VAL A 207 -3.34 -18.85 -4.47
CA VAL A 207 -3.31 -20.22 -5.01
C VAL A 207 -2.24 -20.35 -6.09
N GLU A 208 -1.13 -20.99 -5.75
CA GLU A 208 -0.02 -21.23 -6.67
C GLU A 208 -0.25 -22.46 -7.55
N PRO A 209 0.22 -22.45 -8.82
CA PRO A 209 0.95 -21.38 -9.50
C PRO A 209 0.05 -20.32 -10.16
N ASP A 210 -1.27 -20.48 -10.09
CA ASP A 210 -2.24 -19.73 -10.89
C ASP A 210 -2.25 -18.23 -10.59
N VAL A 211 -2.10 -17.84 -9.32
CA VAL A 211 -1.99 -16.42 -8.92
C VAL A 211 -0.81 -15.72 -9.60
N TYR A 212 0.33 -16.40 -9.75
CA TYR A 212 1.50 -15.81 -10.42
C TYR A 212 1.31 -15.70 -11.92
N ARG A 213 0.64 -16.66 -12.56
CA ARG A 213 0.31 -16.56 -14.00
C ARG A 213 -0.55 -15.35 -14.27
N LEU A 214 -1.52 -15.07 -13.40
CA LEU A 214 -2.34 -13.88 -13.52
C LEU A 214 -1.53 -12.61 -13.30
N LEU A 215 -0.70 -12.56 -12.26
CA LEU A 215 0.18 -11.40 -12.01
C LEU A 215 1.13 -11.14 -13.19
N GLU A 216 1.72 -12.18 -13.76
CA GLU A 216 2.58 -12.08 -14.94
C GLU A 216 1.79 -11.52 -16.15
N TRP A 217 0.56 -11.99 -16.37
CA TRP A 217 -0.31 -11.42 -17.41
C TRP A 217 -0.62 -9.94 -17.17
N ILE A 218 -1.02 -9.55 -15.95
CA ILE A 218 -1.30 -8.14 -15.62
C ILE A 218 -0.05 -7.29 -15.84
N ASN A 219 1.11 -7.78 -15.41
CA ASN A 219 2.39 -7.08 -15.55
C ASN A 219 2.77 -6.90 -17.03
N ASP A 220 2.59 -7.94 -17.86
CA ASP A 220 2.86 -7.86 -19.30
C ASP A 220 1.94 -6.84 -19.99
N VAL A 221 0.66 -6.78 -19.60
CA VAL A 221 -0.29 -5.78 -20.11
C VAL A 221 0.07 -4.38 -19.64
N ALA A 222 0.37 -4.18 -18.36
CA ALA A 222 0.82 -2.88 -17.84
C ALA A 222 2.09 -2.40 -18.55
N PHE A 223 3.08 -3.29 -18.71
CA PHE A 223 4.32 -2.98 -19.39
C PHE A 223 4.11 -2.64 -20.87
N LYS A 224 3.24 -3.36 -21.57
CA LYS A 224 2.83 -3.07 -22.96
C LYS A 224 2.34 -1.63 -23.12
N TYR A 225 1.66 -1.07 -22.12
CA TYR A 225 1.14 0.30 -22.14
C TYR A 225 2.01 1.32 -21.37
N GLY A 226 3.20 0.92 -20.90
CA GLY A 226 4.18 1.84 -20.31
C GLY A 226 4.10 2.04 -18.79
N ALA A 227 3.40 1.15 -18.08
CA ALA A 227 3.30 1.16 -16.62
C ALA A 227 3.94 -0.08 -15.98
N GLU A 228 4.18 0.02 -14.68
CA GLU A 228 4.70 -1.05 -13.83
C GLU A 228 3.64 -1.48 -12.79
N CYS A 229 3.84 -2.64 -12.14
CA CYS A 229 2.90 -3.17 -11.16
C CYS A 229 3.51 -3.24 -9.75
N LEU A 230 2.66 -2.94 -8.77
CA LEU A 230 2.91 -3.01 -7.33
C LEU A 230 1.84 -3.91 -6.68
N PRO A 231 2.00 -5.24 -6.70
CA PRO A 231 1.04 -6.13 -6.07
C PRO A 231 1.06 -5.99 -4.55
N GLU A 232 -0.10 -5.76 -3.94
CA GLU A 232 -0.23 -5.65 -2.49
C GLU A 232 -0.51 -7.02 -1.86
N VAL A 233 0.38 -7.46 -0.97
CA VAL A 233 0.25 -8.71 -0.23
C VAL A 233 0.82 -8.56 1.18
N HIS A 234 -0.04 -8.82 2.16
CA HIS A 234 0.30 -8.97 3.58
C HIS A 234 0.29 -10.44 3.98
N ASP A 235 1.43 -11.10 3.79
CA ASP A 235 1.67 -12.51 4.11
C ASP A 235 3.20 -12.73 4.25
N HIS A 236 3.62 -13.97 4.41
CA HIS A 236 5.02 -14.37 4.56
C HIS A 236 5.93 -13.71 3.53
N THR A 237 7.08 -13.22 3.99
CA THR A 237 8.00 -12.37 3.20
C THR A 237 8.48 -12.98 1.87
N SER A 238 8.34 -14.30 1.69
CA SER A 238 8.64 -14.99 0.42
C SER A 238 7.85 -14.44 -0.76
N TYR A 239 6.62 -13.95 -0.56
CA TYR A 239 5.82 -13.41 -1.66
C TYR A 239 6.43 -12.14 -2.25
N GLN A 240 7.02 -11.27 -1.41
CA GLN A 240 7.68 -10.05 -1.83
C GLN A 240 8.92 -10.37 -2.69
N TYR A 241 9.67 -11.44 -2.35
CA TYR A 241 10.74 -11.95 -3.21
C TYR A 241 10.21 -12.53 -4.53
N ALA A 242 9.11 -13.28 -4.47
CA ALA A 242 8.48 -13.88 -5.65
C ALA A 242 7.97 -12.82 -6.64
N ILE A 243 7.42 -11.71 -6.12
CA ILE A 243 6.98 -10.54 -6.90
C ILE A 243 8.20 -9.84 -7.53
N SER A 244 9.24 -9.55 -6.74
CA SER A 244 10.47 -8.91 -7.24
C SER A 244 11.12 -9.70 -8.38
N ARG A 245 11.21 -11.04 -8.24
CA ARG A 245 11.77 -11.92 -9.27
C ARG A 245 10.98 -11.95 -10.58
N ARG A 246 9.75 -11.44 -10.57
CA ARG A 246 8.86 -11.33 -11.73
C ARG A 246 8.83 -9.92 -12.31
N ASN A 247 9.85 -9.11 -12.01
CA ASN A 247 9.99 -7.73 -12.49
C ASN A 247 8.81 -6.82 -12.11
N MET A 248 8.18 -7.10 -10.97
CA MET A 248 7.20 -6.22 -10.33
C MET A 248 7.82 -5.62 -9.07
N HIS A 249 7.24 -4.53 -8.59
CA HIS A 249 7.64 -3.91 -7.33
C HIS A 249 6.90 -4.56 -6.16
N PRO A 250 7.58 -5.20 -5.20
CA PRO A 250 6.94 -5.55 -3.94
C PRO A 250 6.94 -4.35 -2.98
N TYR A 251 5.96 -4.31 -2.07
CA TYR A 251 6.08 -3.46 -0.89
C TYR A 251 7.13 -3.98 0.09
N GLY A 252 7.85 -3.08 0.73
CA GLY A 252 8.75 -3.37 1.84
C GLY A 252 8.02 -3.46 3.19
N PHE A 253 6.91 -4.21 3.29
CA PHE A 253 6.03 -4.17 4.46
C PHE A 253 6.64 -4.69 5.77
N ALA A 254 7.72 -5.47 5.72
CA ALA A 254 8.46 -5.85 6.93
C ALA A 254 9.15 -4.64 7.60
N LEU A 255 9.45 -3.58 6.83
CA LEU A 255 10.21 -2.42 7.31
C LEU A 255 9.51 -1.66 8.46
N PRO A 256 8.21 -1.31 8.39
CA PRO A 256 7.55 -0.59 9.48
C PRO A 256 7.62 -1.28 10.85
N PRO A 257 7.15 -2.53 11.03
CA PRO A 257 7.27 -3.22 12.32
C PRO A 257 8.72 -3.46 12.74
N LEU A 258 9.65 -3.71 11.80
CA LEU A 258 11.08 -3.80 12.12
C LEU A 258 11.64 -2.49 12.68
N LEU A 259 11.23 -1.35 12.14
CA LEU A 259 11.67 -0.05 12.62
C LEU A 259 11.06 0.32 13.96
N LEU A 260 9.77 0.03 14.18
CA LEU A 260 9.15 0.19 15.49
C LEU A 260 9.90 -0.64 16.53
N TYR A 261 10.14 -1.92 16.27
CA TYR A 261 10.95 -2.77 17.14
C TYR A 261 12.35 -2.18 17.37
N SER A 262 13.06 -1.81 16.29
CA SER A 262 14.46 -1.36 16.38
C SER A 262 14.63 -0.10 17.21
N LEU A 263 13.70 0.85 17.09
CA LEU A 263 13.76 2.13 17.81
C LEU A 263 13.21 2.04 19.23
N LEU A 264 12.24 1.16 19.49
CA LEU A 264 11.70 0.95 20.84
C LEU A 264 12.63 0.10 21.72
N ASP A 265 13.33 -0.87 21.13
CA ASP A 265 14.21 -1.81 21.85
C ASP A 265 15.71 -1.45 21.71
N ALA A 266 16.04 -0.38 20.98
CA ALA A 266 17.40 0.00 20.61
C ALA A 266 18.20 -1.16 19.97
N ASN A 267 17.54 -1.94 19.11
CA ASN A 267 18.08 -3.18 18.54
C ASN A 267 17.90 -3.27 17.01
N SER A 268 19.01 -3.14 16.29
CA SER A 268 19.06 -3.17 14.83
C SER A 268 19.34 -4.54 14.22
N VAL A 269 19.49 -5.62 15.00
CA VAL A 269 19.97 -6.91 14.49
C VAL A 269 19.06 -7.44 13.38
N TYR A 270 17.75 -7.51 13.64
CA TYR A 270 16.77 -8.03 12.68
C TYR A 270 16.57 -7.10 11.48
N LEU A 271 16.56 -5.78 11.72
CA LEU A 271 16.53 -4.79 10.65
C LEU A 271 17.74 -4.93 9.70
N LYS A 272 18.96 -5.04 10.24
CA LYS A 272 20.18 -5.23 9.44
C LYS A 272 20.16 -6.57 8.70
N ASN A 273 19.64 -7.63 9.30
CA ASN A 273 19.47 -8.93 8.63
C ASN A 273 18.50 -8.82 7.44
N TRP A 274 17.36 -8.18 7.65
CA TRP A 274 16.40 -7.94 6.58
C TRP A 274 16.97 -7.05 5.47
N LEU A 275 17.66 -5.95 5.80
CA LEU A 275 18.32 -5.06 4.83
C LEU A 275 19.38 -5.77 3.97
N ARG A 276 20.02 -6.83 4.48
CA ARG A 276 20.95 -7.64 3.67
C ARG A 276 20.23 -8.43 2.58
N MET A 277 19.01 -8.88 2.86
CA MET A 277 18.30 -9.83 2.00
C MET A 277 17.21 -9.17 1.14
N CYS A 278 16.59 -8.08 1.61
CA CYS A 278 15.39 -7.52 1.02
C CYS A 278 15.52 -7.22 -0.49
N PRO A 279 14.43 -7.37 -1.27
CA PRO A 279 14.43 -7.01 -2.68
C PRO A 279 14.90 -5.57 -2.91
N ARG A 280 15.69 -5.33 -3.96
CA ARG A 280 16.27 -3.98 -4.19
C ARG A 280 15.33 -3.03 -4.91
N ASN A 281 14.29 -3.55 -5.55
CA ASN A 281 13.28 -2.79 -6.30
C ASN A 281 11.97 -2.59 -5.50
N MET A 282 12.03 -2.55 -4.17
CA MET A 282 10.83 -2.37 -3.34
C MET A 282 10.22 -0.97 -3.49
N ILE A 283 8.94 -0.86 -3.13
CA ILE A 283 8.35 0.39 -2.64
C ILE A 283 8.36 0.34 -1.11
N THR A 284 9.11 1.22 -0.45
CA THR A 284 9.24 1.20 1.03
C THR A 284 8.25 2.16 1.66
N VAL A 285 7.57 1.73 2.71
CA VAL A 285 6.59 2.52 3.49
C VAL A 285 6.90 2.45 4.98
N LEU A 286 6.32 3.35 5.77
CA LEU A 286 6.21 3.19 7.24
C LEU A 286 4.73 3.12 7.63
N ASP A 287 3.99 4.11 7.16
CA ASP A 287 2.54 4.22 7.24
C ASP A 287 1.91 4.08 5.85
N THR A 288 0.68 3.60 5.85
CA THR A 288 -0.19 3.54 4.67
C THR A 288 -1.61 3.93 5.06
N HIS A 289 -2.57 3.77 4.16
CA HIS A 289 -3.99 3.92 4.47
C HIS A 289 -4.54 2.79 5.34
N ASP A 290 -3.84 1.66 5.44
CA ASP A 290 -4.16 0.54 6.30
C ASP A 290 -3.33 0.57 7.60
N GLY A 291 -3.66 -0.33 8.53
CA GLY A 291 -2.89 -0.48 9.77
C GLY A 291 -1.53 -1.15 9.55
N ILE A 292 -0.70 -1.15 10.59
CA ILE A 292 0.64 -1.75 10.54
C ILE A 292 0.51 -3.27 10.68
N CYS A 293 0.84 -3.99 9.62
CA CYS A 293 0.59 -5.42 9.50
C CYS A 293 1.66 -6.25 10.23
N ILE A 294 1.25 -7.04 11.23
CA ILE A 294 2.11 -8.01 11.94
C ILE A 294 2.52 -9.22 11.07
N PRO A 295 1.66 -9.77 10.18
CA PRO A 295 2.04 -10.90 9.33
C PRO A 295 3.35 -10.69 8.54
N ASP A 296 3.68 -9.45 8.20
CA ASP A 296 4.85 -9.12 7.37
C ASP A 296 6.20 -9.32 8.06
N VAL A 297 6.21 -9.53 9.39
CA VAL A 297 7.42 -9.83 10.17
C VAL A 297 7.42 -11.22 10.81
N GLU A 298 6.38 -12.02 10.58
CA GLU A 298 6.39 -13.43 10.95
C GLU A 298 7.54 -14.15 10.21
N GLY A 299 8.42 -14.81 10.97
CA GLY A 299 9.64 -15.42 10.44
C GLY A 299 10.80 -14.45 10.18
N VAL A 300 10.63 -13.15 10.42
CA VAL A 300 11.69 -12.13 10.38
C VAL A 300 12.09 -11.70 11.79
N LEU A 301 11.09 -11.43 12.64
CA LEU A 301 11.25 -11.21 14.07
C LEU A 301 10.90 -12.50 14.84
N PRO A 302 11.59 -12.79 15.95
CA PRO A 302 11.17 -13.84 16.87
C PRO A 302 9.79 -13.53 17.48
N ASP A 303 9.00 -14.57 17.74
CA ASP A 303 7.63 -14.44 18.25
C ASP A 303 7.55 -13.68 19.58
N ASP A 304 8.53 -13.84 20.48
CA ASP A 304 8.59 -13.08 21.73
C ASP A 304 8.78 -11.59 21.48
N LYS A 305 9.53 -11.20 20.44
CA LYS A 305 9.75 -9.80 20.05
C LYS A 305 8.55 -9.19 19.33
N ILE A 306 7.83 -9.99 18.55
CA ILE A 306 6.55 -9.57 17.98
C ILE A 306 5.56 -9.27 19.11
N LYS A 307 5.51 -10.13 20.14
CA LYS A 307 4.66 -9.90 21.31
C LYS A 307 5.07 -8.65 22.09
N ASP A 308 6.35 -8.48 22.40
CA ASP A 308 6.86 -7.29 23.10
C ASP A 308 6.50 -6.00 22.33
N LEU A 309 6.60 -6.02 21.00
CA LEU A 309 6.22 -4.91 20.12
C LEU A 309 4.71 -4.60 20.20
N ILE A 310 3.86 -5.63 20.11
CA ILE A 310 2.41 -5.50 20.23
C ILE A 310 2.03 -4.89 21.58
N ASP A 311 2.51 -5.49 22.68
CA ASP A 311 2.19 -5.07 24.05
C ASP A 311 2.64 -3.61 24.29
N ASN A 312 3.75 -3.20 23.69
CA ASN A 312 4.21 -1.81 23.77
C ASN A 312 3.26 -0.84 23.07
N ILE A 313 2.77 -1.18 21.88
CA ILE A 313 1.95 -0.31 21.04
C ILE A 313 0.48 -0.28 21.50
N ASP A 314 -0.02 -1.36 22.09
CA ASP A 314 -1.41 -1.54 22.52
C ASP A 314 -1.95 -0.36 23.35
N SER A 315 -1.11 0.16 24.26
CA SER A 315 -1.44 1.34 25.07
C SER A 315 -1.74 2.63 24.27
N ARG A 316 -1.38 2.67 22.99
CA ARG A 316 -1.47 3.86 22.11
C ARG A 316 -2.34 3.62 20.87
N SER A 317 -2.56 2.38 20.45
CA SER A 317 -3.42 2.05 19.31
C SER A 317 -4.91 2.11 19.67
N ALA A 318 -5.77 1.93 18.65
CA ALA A 318 -7.10 1.38 18.87
C ALA A 318 -7.04 -0.16 18.95
N ASP A 319 -8.20 -0.79 19.08
CA ASP A 319 -8.30 -2.24 19.07
C ASP A 319 -7.65 -2.79 17.79
N PRO A 320 -6.78 -3.81 17.90
CA PRO A 320 -6.14 -4.41 16.75
C PRO A 320 -7.17 -5.10 15.87
N ILE A 321 -6.98 -5.03 14.56
CA ILE A 321 -7.76 -5.85 13.63
C ILE A 321 -7.18 -7.27 13.67
N LEU A 322 -8.01 -8.25 13.99
CA LEU A 322 -7.59 -9.65 14.13
C LEU A 322 -7.78 -10.46 12.85
N ARG A 323 -6.98 -11.51 12.65
CA ARG A 323 -7.16 -12.53 11.61
C ARG A 323 -8.47 -13.28 11.85
N ARG A 324 -9.29 -13.38 10.79
CA ARG A 324 -10.60 -14.07 10.81
C ARG A 324 -10.57 -15.49 10.19
N SER A 325 -9.42 -15.95 9.69
CA SER A 325 -9.32 -17.21 8.93
C SER A 325 -9.17 -18.46 9.79
N ALA A 326 -10.09 -19.43 9.59
CA ALA A 326 -10.20 -20.70 10.32
C ALA A 326 -9.21 -21.80 9.89
N ALA A 327 -8.39 -21.57 8.86
CA ALA A 327 -7.50 -22.59 8.29
C ALA A 327 -6.38 -23.05 9.25
N ASN A 328 -6.11 -22.31 10.33
CA ASN A 328 -5.24 -22.73 11.41
C ASN A 328 -5.86 -22.34 12.76
N VAL A 329 -6.04 -23.31 13.66
CA VAL A 329 -6.57 -23.08 15.02
C VAL A 329 -5.63 -22.15 15.83
N HIS A 330 -4.38 -21.98 15.38
CA HIS A 330 -3.40 -21.05 15.93
C HIS A 330 -3.41 -19.64 15.29
N SER A 331 -4.18 -19.39 14.24
CA SER A 331 -4.20 -18.12 13.50
C SER A 331 -5.52 -17.34 13.58
N VAL A 332 -6.61 -17.95 14.06
CA VAL A 332 -7.85 -17.22 14.36
C VAL A 332 -7.63 -16.37 15.61
N GLY A 333 -7.83 -15.06 15.52
CA GLY A 333 -7.64 -14.14 16.65
C GLY A 333 -6.24 -13.56 16.84
N ALA A 334 -5.27 -13.91 15.97
CA ALA A 334 -3.96 -13.24 15.94
C ALA A 334 -4.08 -11.82 15.37
N ILE A 335 -3.29 -10.88 15.86
CA ILE A 335 -3.29 -9.49 15.36
C ILE A 335 -2.86 -9.48 13.89
N TYR A 336 -3.72 -8.94 13.04
CA TYR A 336 -3.46 -8.72 11.62
C TYR A 336 -2.88 -7.31 11.40
N GLN A 337 -3.56 -6.28 11.90
CA GLN A 337 -3.17 -4.87 11.75
C GLN A 337 -3.22 -4.14 13.09
N LEU A 338 -2.14 -3.41 13.42
CA LEU A 338 -2.14 -2.40 14.49
C LEU A 338 -2.72 -1.10 13.94
N THR A 339 -3.78 -0.61 14.58
CA THR A 339 -4.55 0.58 14.19
C THR A 339 -4.03 1.81 14.92
N CYS A 340 -2.98 2.42 14.37
CA CYS A 340 -2.30 3.58 14.96
C CYS A 340 -1.61 4.39 13.86
N THR A 341 -1.48 5.72 14.04
CA THR A 341 -0.54 6.48 13.21
C THR A 341 0.89 6.07 13.57
N PHE A 342 1.79 6.07 12.58
CA PHE A 342 3.20 5.70 12.84
C PHE A 342 3.87 6.68 13.83
N TYR A 343 3.45 7.94 13.82
CA TYR A 343 3.97 8.96 14.74
C TYR A 343 3.53 8.69 16.20
N ASP A 344 2.29 8.30 16.45
CA ASP A 344 1.83 7.89 17.79
C ASP A 344 2.41 6.54 18.22
N ALA A 345 2.61 5.60 17.29
CA ALA A 345 3.31 4.35 17.57
C ALA A 345 4.71 4.61 18.13
N MET A 346 5.35 5.67 17.64
CA MET A 346 6.65 6.21 18.08
C MET A 346 6.57 7.19 19.26
N MET A 347 5.46 7.21 20.01
CA MET A 347 5.24 8.07 21.18
C MET A 347 5.37 9.57 20.89
N GLN A 348 5.08 10.00 19.65
CA GLN A 348 5.24 11.39 19.21
C GLN A 348 6.68 11.91 19.43
N ASN A 349 7.67 11.03 19.33
CA ASN A 349 9.07 11.40 19.46
C ASN A 349 9.62 11.84 18.10
N ASP A 350 9.83 13.15 17.93
CA ASP A 350 10.35 13.75 16.69
C ASP A 350 11.64 13.09 16.19
N ASP A 351 12.61 12.87 17.08
CA ASP A 351 13.91 12.32 16.72
C ASP A 351 13.79 10.87 16.26
N ALA A 352 12.99 10.07 16.97
CA ALA A 352 12.74 8.68 16.60
C ALA A 352 11.96 8.57 15.29
N TYR A 353 10.99 9.47 15.04
CA TYR A 353 10.24 9.54 13.79
C TYR A 353 11.14 9.91 12.60
N ILE A 354 12.00 10.91 12.77
CA ILE A 354 12.96 11.32 11.74
C ILE A 354 14.04 10.26 11.51
N ALA A 355 14.50 9.57 12.55
CA ALA A 355 15.40 8.43 12.41
C ALA A 355 14.76 7.28 11.63
N ALA A 356 13.49 6.96 11.89
CA ALA A 356 12.73 5.97 11.12
C ALA A 356 12.65 6.34 9.62
N ARG A 357 12.31 7.61 9.32
CA ARG A 357 12.24 8.12 7.94
C ARG A 357 13.61 8.15 7.27
N ALA A 358 14.68 8.47 7.99
CA ALA A 358 16.04 8.43 7.46
C ALA A 358 16.44 7.00 7.06
N ILE A 359 16.15 6.01 7.92
CA ILE A 359 16.39 4.60 7.59
C ILE A 359 15.53 4.16 6.40
N GLN A 360 14.25 4.55 6.37
CA GLN A 360 13.36 4.27 5.22
C GLN A 360 13.96 4.80 3.92
N PHE A 361 14.41 6.05 3.91
CA PHE A 361 14.92 6.69 2.70
C PHE A 361 16.26 6.12 2.25
N PHE A 362 17.08 5.63 3.18
CA PHE A 362 18.32 4.93 2.84
C PHE A 362 18.10 3.46 2.48
N ALA A 363 16.95 2.86 2.81
CA ALA A 363 16.66 1.48 2.42
C ALA A 363 16.52 1.36 0.88
N PRO A 364 16.91 0.23 0.28
CA PRO A 364 16.73 0.00 -1.16
C PRO A 364 15.27 0.06 -1.59
N GLY A 365 14.99 0.85 -2.62
CA GLY A 365 13.67 1.01 -3.19
C GLY A 365 13.23 2.47 -3.32
N ILE A 366 12.00 2.66 -3.80
CA ILE A 366 11.35 3.95 -3.92
C ILE A 366 10.55 4.20 -2.62
N PRO A 367 10.85 5.26 -1.86
CA PRO A 367 10.14 5.52 -0.61
C PRO A 367 8.80 6.21 -0.84
N GLN A 368 7.74 5.66 -0.24
CA GLN A 368 6.42 6.28 -0.13
C GLN A 368 6.20 6.84 1.28
N VAL A 369 5.70 8.07 1.36
CA VAL A 369 5.32 8.75 2.60
C VAL A 369 3.81 8.95 2.58
N TYR A 370 3.09 8.40 3.56
CA TYR A 370 1.66 8.60 3.67
C TYR A 370 1.34 10.00 4.23
N TYR A 371 0.27 10.62 3.76
CA TYR A 371 -0.02 12.03 4.04
C TYR A 371 -0.20 12.35 5.54
N VAL A 372 -0.76 11.44 6.34
CA VAL A 372 -0.83 11.62 7.79
C VAL A 372 0.57 11.67 8.39
N GLY A 373 1.45 10.77 7.97
CA GLY A 373 2.86 10.76 8.37
C GLY A 373 3.63 12.01 7.93
N LEU A 374 3.43 12.45 6.69
CA LEU A 374 4.03 13.68 6.17
C LEU A 374 3.78 14.86 7.12
N LEU A 375 2.57 14.95 7.67
CA LEU A 375 2.12 16.03 8.55
C LEU A 375 2.35 15.75 10.05
N ALA A 376 3.12 14.70 10.38
CA ALA A 376 3.30 14.20 11.76
C ALA A 376 1.95 14.04 12.51
N GLY A 377 0.96 13.50 11.78
CA GLY A 377 -0.41 13.35 12.24
C GLY A 377 -0.55 12.37 13.40
N LYS A 378 -1.46 12.73 14.31
CA LYS A 378 -1.81 11.94 15.50
C LYS A 378 -3.08 11.13 15.23
N ASN A 379 -3.33 10.16 16.09
CA ASN A 379 -4.50 9.30 16.10
C ASN A 379 -5.79 10.12 16.14
N ASP A 380 -6.61 9.96 15.11
CA ASP A 380 -7.92 10.59 15.00
C ASP A 380 -9.01 9.69 15.60
N ARG A 381 -9.04 9.66 16.94
CA ARG A 381 -10.04 8.87 17.69
C ARG A 381 -11.46 9.41 17.46
N GLU A 382 -11.62 10.69 17.16
CA GLU A 382 -12.93 11.30 16.89
C GLU A 382 -13.51 10.79 15.58
N LEU A 383 -12.72 10.79 14.50
CA LEU A 383 -13.15 10.26 13.21
C LEU A 383 -13.46 8.77 13.32
N MET A 384 -12.55 7.99 13.91
CA MET A 384 -12.74 6.55 14.14
C MET A 384 -14.04 6.23 14.89
N ASN A 385 -14.35 6.97 15.96
CA ASN A 385 -15.57 6.75 16.74
C ASN A 385 -16.82 7.16 15.97
N THR A 386 -16.74 8.25 15.20
CA THR A 386 -17.86 8.76 14.39
C THR A 386 -18.19 7.83 13.23
N THR A 387 -17.20 7.26 12.54
CA THR A 387 -17.41 6.37 11.39
C THR A 387 -17.62 4.92 11.79
N GLY A 388 -17.09 4.50 12.94
CA GLY A 388 -17.05 3.10 13.37
C GLY A 388 -15.99 2.26 12.65
N GLU A 389 -15.15 2.87 11.79
CA GLU A 389 -14.06 2.21 11.08
C GLU A 389 -12.75 2.40 11.84
N LEU A 390 -12.13 1.30 12.30
CA LEU A 390 -10.91 1.35 13.11
C LEU A 390 -9.72 1.99 12.37
N ARG A 391 -9.64 1.82 11.05
CA ARG A 391 -8.57 2.42 10.24
C ARG A 391 -8.69 3.93 10.12
N ASP A 392 -9.86 4.51 10.40
CA ASP A 392 -10.04 5.96 10.34
C ASP A 392 -9.21 6.73 11.38
N ILE A 393 -8.67 6.04 12.38
CA ILE A 393 -7.67 6.60 13.31
C ILE A 393 -6.42 7.15 12.60
N ASN A 394 -6.05 6.60 11.44
CA ASN A 394 -4.89 7.00 10.63
C ASN A 394 -5.32 7.59 9.27
N ARG A 395 -6.41 8.34 9.26
CA ARG A 395 -7.12 8.68 8.02
C ARG A 395 -7.79 10.06 8.14
N LYS A 396 -7.21 10.94 8.98
CA LYS A 396 -7.71 12.28 9.26
C LYS A 396 -7.98 13.09 7.97
N PHE A 397 -9.05 13.87 7.96
CA PHE A 397 -9.30 14.91 6.97
C PHE A 397 -8.60 16.19 7.42
N TYR A 398 -7.68 16.72 6.60
CA TYR A 398 -7.04 18.01 6.86
C TYR A 398 -7.61 19.08 5.93
N THR A 399 -7.98 20.24 6.46
CA THR A 399 -8.25 21.43 5.62
C THR A 399 -6.94 21.96 5.03
N LEU A 400 -7.02 22.83 4.02
CA LEU A 400 -5.82 23.48 3.47
C LEU A 400 -5.07 24.29 4.53
N GLU A 401 -5.78 24.95 5.44
CA GLU A 401 -5.20 25.70 6.54
C GLU A 401 -4.51 24.79 7.56
N GLU A 402 -5.10 23.63 7.88
CA GLU A 402 -4.45 22.64 8.74
C GLU A 402 -3.21 22.04 8.07
N VAL A 403 -3.24 21.81 6.75
CA VAL A 403 -2.06 21.39 5.98
C VAL A 403 -0.98 22.46 6.05
N ASP A 404 -1.29 23.72 5.74
CA ASP A 404 -0.34 24.84 5.80
C ASP A 404 0.27 24.96 7.21
N ALA A 405 -0.55 24.88 8.26
CA ALA A 405 -0.08 24.95 9.64
C ALA A 405 0.79 23.75 10.03
N ALA A 406 0.46 22.54 9.56
CA ALA A 406 1.24 21.36 9.82
C ALA A 406 2.60 21.37 9.11
N MET A 407 2.68 21.94 7.91
CA MET A 407 3.93 22.11 7.17
C MET A 407 4.95 22.94 7.96
N GLU A 408 4.50 23.92 8.76
CA GLU A 408 5.39 24.76 9.58
C GLU A 408 5.91 24.07 10.86
N GLN A 409 5.43 22.87 11.20
CA GLN A 409 5.90 22.17 12.40
C GLN A 409 7.39 21.79 12.26
N PRO A 410 8.21 21.92 13.33
CA PRO A 410 9.63 21.60 13.27
C PRO A 410 9.95 20.19 12.76
N VAL A 411 9.19 19.18 13.21
CA VAL A 411 9.34 17.78 12.74
C VAL A 411 9.01 17.62 11.26
N VAL A 412 8.01 18.34 10.75
CA VAL A 412 7.64 18.30 9.32
C VAL A 412 8.70 19.00 8.47
N GLN A 413 9.24 20.13 8.94
CA GLN A 413 10.36 20.81 8.25
C GLN A 413 11.62 19.93 8.18
N ARG A 414 11.93 19.18 9.24
CA ARG A 414 13.01 18.17 9.25
C ARG A 414 12.74 17.07 8.22
N LEU A 415 11.52 16.54 8.19
CA LEU A 415 11.12 15.53 7.21
C LEU A 415 11.21 16.06 5.77
N LEU A 416 10.72 17.27 5.49
CA LEU A 416 10.79 17.88 4.16
C LEU A 416 12.23 18.07 3.69
N LYS A 417 13.12 18.53 4.57
CA LYS A 417 14.56 18.62 4.27
C LYS A 417 15.14 17.25 3.89
N LEU A 418 14.79 16.22 4.65
CA LEU A 418 15.23 14.86 4.39
C LEU A 418 14.65 14.29 3.08
N MET A 419 13.38 14.58 2.77
CA MET A 419 12.72 14.20 1.52
C MET A 419 13.40 14.85 0.31
N ARG A 420 13.66 16.16 0.37
CA ARG A 420 14.40 16.88 -0.68
C ARG A 420 15.78 16.27 -0.92
N PHE A 421 16.50 15.92 0.15
CA PHE A 421 17.79 15.23 0.02
C PHE A 421 17.64 13.87 -0.66
N ARG A 422 16.67 13.04 -0.24
CA ARG A 422 16.44 11.71 -0.80
C ARG A 422 16.01 11.74 -2.27
N THR A 423 15.20 12.73 -2.64
CA THR A 423 14.66 12.88 -3.99
C THR A 423 15.71 13.37 -4.98
N ASN A 424 16.60 14.28 -4.56
CA ASN A 424 17.47 15.00 -5.49
C ASN A 424 18.93 14.51 -5.47
N TYR A 425 19.43 13.90 -4.39
CA TYR A 425 20.85 13.58 -4.30
C TYR A 425 21.25 12.37 -5.18
N PRO A 426 22.22 12.51 -6.12
CA PRO A 426 22.48 11.50 -7.14
C PRO A 426 22.95 10.13 -6.64
N ALA A 427 23.52 10.05 -5.43
CA ALA A 427 24.03 8.80 -4.87
C ALA A 427 22.98 7.69 -4.81
N PHE A 428 21.70 8.06 -4.58
CA PHE A 428 20.59 7.11 -4.49
C PHE A 428 20.29 6.38 -5.81
N GLN A 429 20.83 6.83 -6.95
CA GLN A 429 20.73 6.13 -8.24
C GLN A 429 21.77 5.01 -8.41
N GLY A 430 22.69 4.88 -7.45
CA GLY A 430 23.79 3.95 -7.55
C GLY A 430 23.61 2.70 -6.69
N ARG A 431 24.66 2.37 -5.94
CA ARG A 431 24.75 1.15 -5.16
C ARG A 431 24.48 1.44 -3.68
N PHE A 432 23.59 0.65 -3.09
CA PHE A 432 23.39 0.58 -1.65
C PHE A 432 24.54 -0.15 -0.94
N GLU A 433 24.94 0.38 0.21
CA GLU A 433 25.97 -0.16 1.10
C GLU A 433 25.40 -0.24 2.53
N LEU A 434 25.37 -1.44 3.12
CA LEU A 434 25.08 -1.61 4.55
C LEU A 434 26.42 -1.73 5.29
N ASN A 435 26.80 -0.66 5.98
CA ASN A 435 28.09 -0.57 6.66
C ASN A 435 28.03 -1.23 8.04
N TYR A 436 29.21 -1.59 8.57
CA TYR A 436 29.29 -2.15 9.91
C TYR A 436 28.85 -1.12 10.96
N SER A 437 28.00 -1.58 11.89
CA SER A 437 27.52 -0.84 13.06
C SER A 437 27.20 -1.84 14.17
N ASN A 438 27.26 -1.41 15.43
CA ASN A 438 26.92 -2.26 16.58
C ASN A 438 25.40 -2.53 16.63
N ASP A 439 24.94 -3.31 17.60
CA ASP A 439 23.53 -3.73 17.65
C ASP A 439 22.56 -2.58 17.95
N SER A 440 23.01 -1.49 18.58
CA SER A 440 22.19 -0.30 18.85
C SER A 440 22.44 0.85 17.88
N SER A 441 22.97 0.57 16.69
CA SER A 441 23.15 1.56 15.63
C SER A 441 22.98 0.99 14.23
N VAL A 442 22.63 1.86 13.27
CA VAL A 442 22.47 1.52 11.86
C VAL A 442 23.35 2.45 11.02
N ALA A 443 24.21 1.87 10.18
CA ALA A 443 25.07 2.61 9.25
C ALA A 443 24.77 2.20 7.80
N MET A 444 24.33 3.15 6.98
CA MET A 444 23.90 2.91 5.59
C MET A 444 24.55 3.93 4.68
N ALA A 445 24.83 3.56 3.44
CA ALA A 445 25.36 4.48 2.45
C ALA A 445 24.84 4.18 1.05
N TRP A 446 24.96 5.19 0.19
CA TRP A 446 24.73 5.09 -1.23
C TRP A 446 25.91 5.70 -1.98
N ARG A 447 26.25 5.10 -3.12
CA ARG A 447 27.34 5.57 -3.98
C ARG A 447 26.95 5.52 -5.44
N HIS A 448 27.10 6.64 -6.15
CA HIS A 448 26.93 6.72 -7.60
C HIS A 448 28.04 7.60 -8.21
N GLY A 449 29.02 6.99 -8.86
CA GLY A 449 30.20 7.71 -9.33
C GLY A 449 30.96 8.39 -8.18
N GLU A 450 31.12 9.71 -8.26
CA GLU A 450 31.77 10.53 -7.23
C GLU A 450 30.81 10.92 -6.09
N HIS A 451 29.50 10.75 -6.28
CA HIS A 451 28.50 11.07 -5.25
C HIS A 451 28.44 9.96 -4.20
N TYR A 452 28.50 10.36 -2.94
CA TYR A 452 28.43 9.45 -1.80
C TYR A 452 27.69 10.12 -0.64
N CYS A 453 26.71 9.42 -0.07
CA CYS A 453 26.08 9.80 1.18
C CYS A 453 26.09 8.64 2.18
N TYR A 454 26.23 8.98 3.45
CA TYR A 454 26.34 8.05 4.56
C TYR A 454 25.41 8.52 5.69
N LEU A 455 24.51 7.64 6.09
CA LEU A 455 23.62 7.76 7.24
C LEU A 455 24.20 6.96 8.41
N PHE A 456 24.24 7.59 9.58
CA PHE A 456 24.42 6.91 10.86
C PHE A 456 23.26 7.23 11.79
N VAL A 457 22.63 6.18 12.33
CA VAL A 457 21.57 6.28 13.32
C VAL A 457 22.02 5.61 14.62
N ASP A 458 21.97 6.36 15.72
CA ASP A 458 22.11 5.81 17.08
C ASP A 458 20.72 5.57 17.67
N LEU A 459 20.38 4.31 17.93
CA LEU A 459 19.05 3.92 18.40
C LEU A 459 18.84 4.19 19.89
N ASN A 460 19.90 4.39 20.69
CA ASN A 460 19.74 4.75 22.10
C ASN A 460 19.29 6.20 22.26
N PHE A 461 19.75 7.06 21.35
CA PHE A 461 19.45 8.49 21.37
C PHE A 461 18.48 8.92 20.26
N ASN A 462 18.08 8.00 19.39
CA ASN A 462 17.25 8.27 18.22
C ASN A 462 17.81 9.36 17.30
N THR A 463 19.14 9.51 17.24
CA THR A 463 19.78 10.55 16.43
C THR A 463 20.17 10.02 15.07
N ALA A 464 19.82 10.76 14.00
CA ALA A 464 20.16 10.43 12.63
C ALA A 464 21.03 11.52 12.00
N ASN A 465 22.22 11.15 11.54
CA ASN A 465 23.19 12.06 10.93
C ASN A 465 23.53 11.61 9.53
N ILE A 466 23.39 12.52 8.56
CA ILE A 466 23.80 12.29 7.18
C ILE A 466 25.07 13.08 6.91
N SER A 467 26.07 12.42 6.33
CA SER A 467 27.23 13.07 5.72
C SER A 467 27.28 12.76 4.22
N TYR A 468 27.62 13.73 3.39
CA TYR A 468 27.62 13.58 1.93
C TYR A 468 28.69 14.45 1.27
N ILE A 469 28.99 14.16 0.01
CA ILE A 469 29.90 14.95 -0.83
C ILE A 469 29.07 15.99 -1.58
N ASP A 470 29.32 17.27 -1.35
CA ASP A 470 28.58 18.35 -2.02
C ASP A 470 28.87 18.39 -3.52
N GLU A 471 27.82 18.58 -4.32
CA GLU A 471 27.90 18.52 -5.78
C GLU A 471 28.62 19.73 -6.38
N SER A 472 28.65 20.87 -5.68
CA SER A 472 29.19 22.12 -6.22
C SER A 472 30.70 22.27 -6.00
N ASP A 473 31.21 21.75 -4.88
CA ASP A 473 32.59 21.98 -4.45
C ASP A 473 33.34 20.69 -4.04
N GLY A 474 32.67 19.53 -4.02
CA GLY A 474 33.26 18.25 -3.65
C GLY A 474 33.62 18.13 -2.16
N THR A 475 33.21 19.08 -1.32
CA THR A 475 33.51 19.07 0.11
C THR A 475 32.56 18.14 0.86
N LYS A 476 33.07 17.56 1.97
CA LYS A 476 32.23 16.76 2.86
C LYS A 476 31.35 17.67 3.70
N ARG A 477 30.03 17.52 3.57
CA ARG A 477 29.02 18.20 4.39
C ARG A 477 28.30 17.21 5.29
N SER A 478 27.66 17.71 6.34
CA SER A 478 26.81 16.90 7.21
C SER A 478 25.65 17.69 7.78
N PHE A 479 24.54 17.02 8.02
CA PHE A 479 23.44 17.57 8.82
C PHE A 479 22.83 16.48 9.69
N GLN A 480 22.38 16.88 10.88
CA GLN A 480 21.44 16.10 11.66
C GLN A 480 20.07 16.24 11.01
N CYS A 481 19.40 15.10 10.81
CA CYS A 481 18.12 15.02 10.12
C CYS A 481 17.03 15.77 10.88
#